data_AF-A0A7J6UFU6-F1
#
_entry.id   AF-A0A7J6UFU6-F1
#
_cell.length_a   1.000
_cell.length_b   1.000
_cell.length_c   1.000
_cell.angle_alpha   90.00
_cell.angle_beta   90.00
_cell.angle_gamma   90.00
#
_symmetry.space_group_name_H-M   'P 1'
#
loop_
_entity.id
_entity.type
_entity.pdbx_description
1 polymer ?
#
loop_
_entity_poly.entity_id
_entity_poly.type
_entity_poly.pdbx_seq_one_letter_code
_entity_poly.pdbx_strand_id
1 'polypeptide(L)'
;MVSIESIARTVLLECREKSIPATKGICDFTVATTRRDDEQIFYSEAGLEEKEASALSAKAIAVLSSEGNPAVETMRLQANFGDLFRCIESAAVNRDTERSVAVAGGIRRVVERSGDLDGRMDFEGYNQVYQLVNDLLVTTARVNSLTMKFDKDVEQEVRREVSPALFSVMPRTAVQSFCSLGINEKVCHLRELVSLVHGIRLYHSTSGDWRGAGLDVNKVIGDSDNCRKADDVEARLGEMNGKIAQLGEHTGRLRIASLLSKKEGGGGDFESPKQLSQFAADICYLRQCTVYLQSIQEDIERALARLYNSRTQFAECMKLIDVGIGARTVVSKEE
;
A
#
# COMPACT_ATOMS: atom_id res chain seq x y z
N MET A 1 32.84 20.66 -11.50
CA MET A 1 31.78 21.00 -10.54
C MET A 1 31.07 19.72 -10.14
N VAL A 2 31.02 19.45 -8.84
CA VAL A 2 30.53 18.18 -8.28
C VAL A 2 29.07 18.38 -7.85
N SER A 3 28.18 17.46 -8.25
CA SER A 3 26.77 17.52 -7.85
C SER A 3 26.58 16.97 -6.44
N ILE A 4 25.59 17.50 -5.71
CA ILE A 4 25.23 17.01 -4.36
C ILE A 4 24.93 15.50 -4.37
N GLU A 5 24.27 15.01 -5.42
CA GLU A 5 23.96 13.59 -5.55
C GLU A 5 25.23 12.73 -5.71
N SER A 6 26.26 13.23 -6.38
CA SER A 6 27.54 12.52 -6.48
C SER A 6 28.28 12.49 -5.14
N ILE A 7 28.20 13.57 -4.35
CA ILE A 7 28.78 13.63 -2.99
C ILE A 7 28.09 12.63 -2.06
N ALA A 8 26.76 12.58 -2.09
CA ALA A 8 25.98 11.65 -1.27
C ALA A 8 26.26 10.18 -1.62
N ARG A 9 26.52 9.86 -2.89
CA ARG A 9 26.98 8.51 -3.30
C ARG A 9 28.37 8.18 -2.74
N THR A 10 29.31 9.12 -2.77
CA THR A 10 30.64 8.94 -2.17
C THR A 10 30.56 8.72 -0.67
N VAL A 11 29.75 9.52 0.03
CA VAL A 11 29.48 9.35 1.47
C VAL A 11 28.89 7.97 1.76
N LEU A 12 27.94 7.50 0.95
CA LEU A 12 27.35 6.17 1.11
C LEU A 12 28.39 5.05 0.96
N LEU A 13 29.29 5.15 0.00
CA LEU A 13 30.37 4.18 -0.21
C LEU A 13 31.34 4.16 0.98
N GLU A 14 31.79 5.33 1.43
CA GLU A 14 32.70 5.44 2.58
C GLU A 14 32.04 4.98 3.90
N CYS A 15 30.73 5.25 4.08
CA CYS A 15 29.99 4.73 5.23
C CYS A 15 29.91 3.20 5.21
N ARG A 16 29.75 2.58 4.03
CA ARG A 16 29.78 1.11 3.89
C ARG A 16 31.15 0.53 4.23
N GLU A 17 32.23 1.16 3.76
CA GLU A 17 33.59 0.73 4.09
C GLU A 17 33.88 0.82 5.60
N LYS A 18 33.34 1.85 6.26
CA LYS A 18 33.46 2.07 7.72
C LYS A 18 32.41 1.31 8.55
N SER A 19 31.60 0.44 7.93
CA SER A 19 30.51 -0.30 8.59
C SER A 19 29.48 0.56 9.34
N ILE A 20 29.26 1.79 8.87
CA ILE A 20 28.25 2.71 9.41
C ILE A 20 26.92 2.42 8.71
N PRO A 21 25.82 2.14 9.44
CA PRO A 21 24.51 1.88 8.84
C PRO A 21 23.93 3.18 8.26
N ALA A 22 24.02 3.33 6.94
CA ALA A 22 23.49 4.47 6.20
C ALA A 22 22.75 4.04 4.92
N THR A 23 21.54 4.57 4.72
CA THR A 23 20.80 4.47 3.45
C THR A 23 21.18 5.60 2.49
N LYS A 24 20.73 5.52 1.24
CA LYS A 24 20.90 6.65 0.31
C LYS A 24 20.19 7.91 0.85
N GLY A 25 18.97 7.75 1.36
CA GLY A 25 18.17 8.86 1.88
C GLY A 25 18.83 9.61 3.03
N ILE A 26 19.44 8.91 4.00
CA ILE A 26 20.14 9.58 5.11
C ILE A 26 21.44 10.26 4.65
N CYS A 27 22.12 9.73 3.63
CA CYS A 27 23.30 10.39 3.05
C CYS A 27 22.90 11.67 2.32
N ASP A 28 21.85 11.61 1.50
CA ASP A 28 21.29 12.78 0.80
C ASP A 28 20.85 13.86 1.81
N PHE A 29 20.16 13.46 2.88
CA PHE A 29 19.71 14.38 3.93
C PHE A 29 20.87 14.97 4.73
N THR A 30 21.87 14.17 5.09
CA THR A 30 23.05 14.65 5.85
C THR A 30 23.90 15.59 5.04
N VAL A 31 24.13 15.31 3.76
CA VAL A 31 24.87 16.23 2.88
C VAL A 31 24.10 17.55 2.71
N ALA A 32 22.77 17.49 2.59
CA ALA A 32 21.94 18.69 2.51
C ALA A 32 21.93 19.52 3.81
N THR A 33 21.91 18.89 4.98
CA THR A 33 21.90 19.59 6.28
C THR A 33 23.28 20.09 6.70
N THR A 34 24.35 19.35 6.44
CA THR A 34 25.73 19.77 6.79
C THR A 34 26.24 20.92 5.93
N ARG A 35 25.68 21.10 4.72
CA ARG A 35 25.89 22.27 3.88
C ARG A 35 25.27 23.55 4.47
N ARG A 36 24.31 23.42 5.41
CA ARG A 36 23.47 24.52 5.93
C ARG A 36 24.15 25.40 6.98
N ASP A 37 25.35 25.05 7.45
CA ASP A 37 25.98 25.74 8.59
C ASP A 37 26.38 27.21 8.31
N ASP A 38 26.45 27.65 7.05
CA ASP A 38 26.93 29.00 6.74
C ASP A 38 25.85 30.06 6.41
N GLU A 39 24.71 29.77 5.74
CA GLU A 39 23.70 30.80 5.47
C GLU A 39 22.25 30.26 5.32
N GLN A 40 21.26 31.07 5.74
CA GLN A 40 19.81 30.81 5.64
C GLN A 40 19.27 30.82 4.18
N ILE A 41 20.07 30.47 3.17
CA ILE A 41 19.67 30.57 1.76
C ILE A 41 19.73 29.22 1.06
N PHE A 42 18.58 28.84 0.48
CA PHE A 42 18.38 27.60 -0.27
C PHE A 42 18.94 27.77 -1.69
N TYR A 43 20.22 27.51 -1.91
CA TYR A 43 20.78 27.42 -3.27
C TYR A 43 21.03 25.96 -3.65
N SER A 44 20.09 25.34 -4.38
CA SER A 44 20.21 23.93 -4.81
C SER A 44 20.92 23.73 -6.15
N GLU A 45 21.44 24.76 -6.82
CA GLU A 45 21.88 24.62 -8.23
C GLU A 45 23.33 25.00 -8.54
N ALA A 46 24.04 25.67 -7.62
CA ALA A 46 25.47 25.95 -7.81
C ALA A 46 26.30 24.69 -7.46
N GLY A 47 27.02 24.15 -8.45
CA GLY A 47 27.92 23.01 -8.27
C GLY A 47 29.11 23.37 -7.39
N LEU A 48 29.53 22.43 -6.54
CA LEU A 48 30.63 22.63 -5.59
C LEU A 48 31.99 22.43 -6.27
N GLU A 49 33.01 23.15 -5.78
CA GLU A 49 34.39 22.85 -6.10
C GLU A 49 34.82 21.52 -5.46
N GLU A 50 35.78 20.82 -6.08
CA GLU A 50 36.18 19.48 -5.67
C GLU A 50 36.74 19.44 -4.23
N LYS A 51 37.44 20.50 -3.81
CA LYS A 51 37.94 20.65 -2.43
C LYS A 51 36.81 20.82 -1.41
N GLU A 52 35.79 21.60 -1.75
CA GLU A 52 34.60 21.81 -0.90
C GLU A 52 33.76 20.54 -0.82
N ALA A 53 33.66 19.79 -1.93
CA ALA A 53 32.96 18.52 -1.99
C ALA A 53 33.62 17.46 -1.07
N SER A 54 34.95 17.36 -1.06
CA SER A 54 35.68 16.45 -0.16
C SER A 54 35.61 16.88 1.31
N ALA A 55 35.62 18.18 1.59
CA ALA A 55 35.43 18.69 2.95
C ALA A 55 34.01 18.39 3.47
N LEU A 56 33.00 18.57 2.61
CA LEU A 56 31.61 18.28 2.92
C LEU A 56 31.38 16.77 3.14
N SER A 57 31.98 15.90 2.32
CA SER A 57 31.87 14.45 2.51
C SER A 57 32.48 14.01 3.84
N ALA A 58 33.68 14.50 4.18
CA ALA A 58 34.33 14.20 5.45
C ALA A 58 33.49 14.67 6.66
N LYS A 59 32.90 15.88 6.57
CA LYS A 59 32.02 16.43 7.61
C LYS A 59 30.73 15.61 7.74
N ALA A 60 30.10 15.24 6.63
CA ALA A 60 28.91 14.40 6.62
C ALA A 60 29.17 13.01 7.23
N ILE A 61 30.31 12.41 6.95
CA ILE A 61 30.69 11.11 7.53
C ILE A 61 30.95 11.26 9.03
N ALA A 62 31.62 12.32 9.47
CA ALA A 62 31.84 12.58 10.90
C ALA A 62 30.51 12.73 11.65
N VAL A 63 29.53 13.41 11.06
CA VAL A 63 28.17 13.54 11.61
C VAL A 63 27.45 12.19 11.62
N LEU A 64 27.52 11.40 10.55
CA LEU A 64 26.92 10.06 10.50
C LEU A 64 27.58 9.06 11.47
N SER A 65 28.85 9.27 11.82
CA SER A 65 29.61 8.44 12.75
C SER A 65 29.36 8.78 14.22
N SER A 66 28.74 9.93 14.52
CA SER A 66 28.48 10.31 15.91
C SER A 66 27.31 9.49 16.47
N GLU A 67 27.61 8.48 17.28
CA GLU A 67 26.61 7.73 18.04
C GLU A 67 26.04 8.58 19.18
N GLY A 68 24.73 8.45 19.43
CA GLY A 68 24.06 9.14 20.53
C GLY A 68 23.78 10.62 20.31
N ASN A 69 23.99 11.16 19.10
CA ASN A 69 23.57 12.51 18.76
C ASN A 69 22.07 12.53 18.37
N PRO A 70 21.18 13.16 19.15
CA PRO A 70 19.73 13.12 18.91
C PRO A 70 19.32 13.78 17.59
N ALA A 71 20.10 14.77 17.12
CA ALA A 71 19.85 15.40 15.83
C ALA A 71 20.11 14.43 14.67
N VAL A 72 21.18 13.63 14.77
CA VAL A 72 21.50 12.59 13.78
C VAL A 72 20.47 11.47 13.84
N GLU A 73 20.07 11.03 15.03
CA GLU A 73 19.00 10.03 15.20
C GLU A 73 17.65 10.52 14.65
N THR A 74 17.34 11.81 14.81
CA THR A 74 16.15 12.40 14.18
C THR A 74 16.23 12.34 12.65
N MET A 75 17.38 12.66 12.07
CA MET A 75 17.58 12.55 10.62
C MET A 75 17.51 11.09 10.14
N ARG A 76 18.08 10.14 10.90
CA ARG A 76 17.97 8.70 10.61
C ARG A 76 16.50 8.28 10.58
N LEU A 77 15.75 8.69 11.59
CA LEU A 77 14.34 8.38 11.73
C LEU A 77 13.51 8.95 10.55
N GLN A 78 13.74 10.22 10.20
CA GLN A 78 13.05 10.87 9.08
C GLN A 78 13.34 10.18 7.74
N ALA A 79 14.61 9.87 7.46
CA ALA A 79 15.00 9.19 6.23
C ALA A 79 14.43 7.77 6.15
N ASN A 80 14.55 6.99 7.24
CA ASN A 80 14.04 5.62 7.29
C ASN A 80 12.52 5.57 7.16
N PHE A 81 11.81 6.45 7.86
CA PHE A 81 10.35 6.53 7.75
C PHE A 81 9.93 6.90 6.33
N GLY A 82 10.55 7.91 5.72
CA GLY A 82 10.25 8.32 4.34
C GLY A 82 10.57 7.25 3.29
N ASP A 83 11.65 6.50 3.45
CA ASP A 83 12.00 5.39 2.57
C ASP A 83 11.01 4.22 2.69
N LEU A 84 10.67 3.82 3.91
CA LEU A 84 9.71 2.74 4.18
C LEU A 84 8.32 3.10 3.67
N PHE A 85 7.84 4.30 3.98
CA PHE A 85 6.52 4.75 3.57
C PHE A 85 6.39 4.77 2.05
N ARG A 86 7.38 5.34 1.35
CA ARG A 86 7.41 5.34 -0.13
C ARG A 86 7.45 3.93 -0.72
N CYS A 87 8.19 3.01 -0.12
CA CYS A 87 8.23 1.63 -0.59
C CYS A 87 6.86 0.96 -0.49
N ILE A 88 6.15 1.16 0.62
CA ILE A 88 4.81 0.60 0.84
C ILE A 88 3.81 1.23 -0.14
N GLU A 89 3.81 2.56 -0.24
CA GLU A 89 2.89 3.30 -1.12
C GLU A 89 3.13 2.98 -2.59
N SER A 90 4.40 2.99 -3.03
CA SER A 90 4.76 2.63 -4.40
C SER A 90 4.39 1.18 -4.72
N ALA A 91 4.59 0.24 -3.80
CA ALA A 91 4.18 -1.15 -4.00
C ALA A 91 2.65 -1.27 -4.15
N ALA A 92 1.86 -0.51 -3.39
CA ALA A 92 0.40 -0.50 -3.52
C ALA A 92 -0.04 0.10 -4.87
N VAL A 93 0.50 1.28 -5.22
CA VAL A 93 0.19 1.96 -6.50
C VAL A 93 0.60 1.12 -7.70
N ASN A 94 1.78 0.48 -7.67
CA ASN A 94 2.24 -0.37 -8.76
C ASN A 94 1.31 -1.57 -8.95
N ARG A 95 0.87 -2.22 -7.87
CA ARG A 95 -0.10 -3.33 -7.96
C ARG A 95 -1.43 -2.89 -8.58
N ASP A 96 -1.96 -1.74 -8.16
CA ASP A 96 -3.22 -1.22 -8.71
C ASP A 96 -3.08 -0.79 -10.17
N THR A 97 -1.92 -0.24 -10.53
CA THR A 97 -1.60 0.12 -11.92
C THR A 97 -1.50 -1.13 -12.79
N GLU A 98 -0.76 -2.15 -12.36
CA GLU A 98 -0.64 -3.44 -13.06
C GLU A 98 -2.00 -4.10 -13.27
N ARG A 99 -2.86 -4.11 -12.23
CA ARG A 99 -4.24 -4.60 -12.32
C ARG A 99 -5.04 -3.83 -13.37
N SER A 100 -5.03 -2.51 -13.29
CA SER A 100 -5.77 -1.63 -14.20
C SER A 100 -5.34 -1.82 -15.65
N VAL A 101 -4.03 -1.86 -15.91
CA VAL A 101 -3.46 -2.07 -17.24
C VAL A 101 -3.83 -3.44 -17.80
N ALA A 102 -3.73 -4.50 -17.01
CA ALA A 102 -4.06 -5.86 -17.46
C ALA A 102 -5.54 -5.99 -17.85
N VAL A 103 -6.45 -5.46 -17.02
CA VAL A 103 -7.89 -5.48 -17.26
C VAL A 103 -8.26 -4.60 -18.46
N ALA A 104 -7.74 -3.38 -18.53
CA ALA A 104 -7.98 -2.47 -19.66
C ALA A 104 -7.48 -3.06 -20.99
N GLY A 105 -6.30 -3.70 -20.98
CA GLY A 105 -5.76 -4.40 -22.14
C GLY A 105 -6.64 -5.58 -22.59
N GLY A 106 -7.22 -6.33 -21.65
CA GLY A 106 -8.17 -7.41 -21.97
C GLY A 106 -9.48 -6.89 -22.54
N ILE A 107 -10.06 -5.83 -21.95
CA ILE A 107 -11.27 -5.17 -22.46
C ILE A 107 -11.04 -4.67 -23.88
N ARG A 108 -9.92 -3.99 -24.13
CA ARG A 108 -9.56 -3.49 -25.45
C ARG A 108 -9.56 -4.60 -26.51
N ARG A 109 -8.92 -5.74 -26.23
CA ARG A 109 -8.89 -6.89 -27.15
C ARG A 109 -10.28 -7.43 -27.49
N VAL A 110 -11.16 -7.53 -26.48
CA VAL A 110 -12.54 -7.98 -26.68
C VAL A 110 -13.31 -6.99 -27.56
N VAL A 111 -13.20 -5.69 -27.26
CA VAL A 111 -13.90 -4.63 -28.00
C VAL A 111 -13.45 -4.58 -29.45
N GLU A 112 -12.13 -4.59 -29.71
CA GLU A 112 -11.56 -4.61 -31.07
C GLU A 112 -12.09 -5.81 -31.87
N ARG A 113 -11.97 -7.03 -31.32
CA ARG A 113 -12.44 -8.23 -32.01
C ARG A 113 -13.95 -8.23 -32.24
N SER A 114 -14.73 -7.71 -31.30
CA SER A 114 -16.19 -7.61 -31.43
C SER A 114 -16.62 -6.57 -32.48
N GLY A 115 -15.81 -5.53 -32.70
CA GLY A 115 -16.06 -4.50 -33.71
C GLY A 115 -15.90 -5.03 -35.14
N ASP A 116 -14.98 -5.97 -35.36
CA ASP A 116 -14.77 -6.62 -36.67
C ASP A 116 -15.98 -7.46 -37.13
N LEU A 117 -16.86 -7.84 -36.19
CA LEU A 117 -17.99 -8.74 -36.41
C LEU A 117 -19.33 -8.02 -36.52
N ASP A 118 -19.36 -6.71 -36.33
CA ASP A 118 -20.59 -5.93 -36.31
C ASP A 118 -21.36 -6.10 -37.65
N GLY A 119 -22.58 -6.64 -37.56
CA GLY A 119 -23.43 -6.94 -38.72
C GLY A 119 -23.07 -8.18 -39.54
N ARG A 120 -22.09 -9.01 -39.14
CA ARG A 120 -21.70 -10.25 -39.86
C ARG A 120 -22.18 -11.50 -39.13
N MET A 121 -22.76 -12.46 -39.86
CA MET A 121 -23.11 -13.78 -39.32
C MET A 121 -21.87 -14.69 -39.32
N ASP A 122 -20.93 -14.45 -38.41
CA ASP A 122 -19.70 -15.24 -38.26
C ASP A 122 -19.69 -15.98 -36.91
N PHE A 123 -20.12 -17.24 -36.94
CA PHE A 123 -20.18 -18.11 -35.76
C PHE A 123 -18.80 -18.38 -35.14
N GLU A 124 -17.75 -18.45 -35.97
CA GLU A 124 -16.39 -18.67 -35.49
C GLU A 124 -15.86 -17.41 -34.80
N GLY A 125 -16.13 -16.24 -35.38
CA GLY A 125 -15.88 -14.93 -34.78
C GLY A 125 -16.55 -14.76 -33.42
N TYR A 126 -17.85 -15.08 -33.29
CA TYR A 126 -18.55 -14.99 -32.01
C TYR A 126 -17.97 -15.94 -30.95
N ASN A 127 -17.57 -17.15 -31.33
CA ASN A 127 -16.89 -18.05 -30.40
C ASN A 127 -15.54 -17.48 -29.93
N GLN A 128 -14.78 -16.84 -30.82
CA GLN A 128 -13.52 -16.19 -30.43
C GLN A 128 -13.74 -15.04 -29.45
N VAL A 129 -14.76 -14.19 -29.67
CA VAL A 129 -15.12 -13.13 -28.71
C VAL A 129 -15.48 -13.73 -27.34
N TYR A 130 -16.27 -14.79 -27.30
CA TYR A 130 -16.61 -15.48 -26.04
C TYR A 130 -15.38 -16.01 -25.31
N GLN A 131 -14.41 -16.57 -26.02
CA GLN A 131 -13.15 -17.02 -25.43
C GLN A 131 -12.32 -15.85 -24.91
N LEU A 132 -12.24 -14.74 -25.65
CA LEU A 132 -11.54 -13.53 -25.18
C LEU A 132 -12.19 -12.94 -23.93
N VAL A 133 -13.51 -12.99 -23.81
CA VAL A 133 -14.24 -12.60 -22.59
C VAL A 133 -13.86 -13.53 -21.43
N ASN A 134 -13.82 -14.84 -21.65
CA ASN A 134 -13.38 -15.80 -20.63
C ASN A 134 -11.92 -15.52 -20.20
N ASP A 135 -11.01 -15.30 -21.14
CA ASP A 135 -9.61 -14.98 -20.86
C ASP A 135 -9.46 -13.65 -20.10
N LEU A 136 -10.28 -12.63 -20.39
CA LEU A 136 -10.35 -11.40 -19.61
C LEU A 136 -10.74 -11.69 -18.16
N LEU A 137 -11.76 -12.52 -17.94
CA LEU A 137 -12.23 -12.88 -16.59
C LEU A 137 -11.17 -13.68 -15.82
N VAL A 138 -10.48 -14.62 -16.46
CA VAL A 138 -9.37 -15.37 -15.88
C VAL A 138 -8.20 -14.46 -15.55
N THR A 139 -7.85 -13.53 -16.46
CA THR A 139 -6.81 -12.52 -16.22
C THR A 139 -7.16 -11.65 -15.02
N THR A 140 -8.43 -11.26 -14.91
CA THR A 140 -8.92 -10.44 -13.80
C THR A 140 -8.86 -11.20 -12.48
N ALA A 141 -9.26 -12.48 -12.48
CA ALA A 141 -9.11 -13.38 -11.34
C ALA A 141 -7.65 -13.56 -10.91
N ARG A 142 -6.72 -13.60 -11.87
CA ARG A 142 -5.28 -13.69 -11.59
C ARG A 142 -4.74 -12.45 -10.90
N VAL A 143 -5.00 -11.26 -11.45
CA VAL A 143 -4.47 -10.00 -10.89
C VAL A 143 -5.11 -9.64 -9.54
N ASN A 144 -6.32 -10.13 -9.29
CA ASN A 144 -7.02 -10.00 -8.02
C ASN A 144 -6.71 -11.14 -7.05
N SER A 145 -5.88 -12.11 -7.44
CA SER A 145 -5.57 -13.24 -6.56
C SER A 145 -4.76 -12.77 -5.35
N LEU A 146 -5.15 -13.29 -4.18
CA LEU A 146 -4.45 -13.03 -2.91
C LEU A 146 -3.24 -13.97 -2.71
N THR A 147 -3.09 -15.00 -3.54
CA THR A 147 -1.99 -15.96 -3.44
C THR A 147 -0.78 -15.50 -4.24
N MET A 148 0.40 -15.47 -3.59
CA MET A 148 1.69 -15.08 -4.18
C MET A 148 2.18 -15.99 -5.33
N LYS A 149 1.55 -17.16 -5.53
CA LYS A 149 1.89 -18.11 -6.61
C LYS A 149 0.65 -18.48 -7.38
N PHE A 150 0.44 -17.81 -8.50
CA PHE A 150 -0.59 -18.17 -9.47
C PHE A 150 0.01 -19.17 -10.46
N ASP A 151 0.11 -20.43 -10.02
CA ASP A 151 0.65 -21.51 -10.84
C ASP A 151 -0.38 -22.02 -11.87
N LYS A 152 0.07 -22.81 -12.85
CA LYS A 152 -0.78 -23.34 -13.92
C LYS A 152 -2.00 -24.12 -13.40
N ASP A 153 -1.83 -24.84 -12.29
CA ASP A 153 -2.91 -25.62 -11.68
C ASP A 153 -3.99 -24.70 -11.10
N VAL A 154 -3.59 -23.59 -10.45
CA VAL A 154 -4.53 -22.57 -9.93
C VAL A 154 -5.25 -21.89 -11.09
N GLU A 155 -4.56 -21.56 -12.18
CA GLU A 155 -5.19 -20.99 -13.37
C GLU A 155 -6.25 -21.94 -13.95
N GLN A 156 -5.97 -23.24 -13.99
CA GLN A 156 -6.92 -24.23 -14.50
C GLN A 156 -8.16 -24.34 -13.62
N GLU A 157 -8.00 -24.33 -12.30
CA GLU A 157 -9.15 -24.31 -11.37
C GLU A 157 -9.94 -23.00 -11.49
N VAL A 158 -9.27 -21.86 -11.62
CA VAL A 158 -9.94 -20.58 -11.90
C VAL A 158 -10.74 -20.65 -13.20
N ARG A 159 -10.20 -21.24 -14.27
CA ARG A 159 -10.94 -21.45 -15.53
C ARG A 159 -12.18 -22.34 -15.34
N ARG A 160 -12.10 -23.36 -14.49
CA ARG A 160 -13.22 -24.26 -14.16
C ARG A 160 -14.34 -23.55 -13.39
N GLU A 161 -14.02 -22.53 -12.61
CA GLU A 161 -15.00 -21.70 -11.89
C GLU A 161 -15.53 -20.53 -12.75
N VAL A 162 -14.66 -19.88 -13.52
CA VAL A 162 -15.01 -18.73 -14.37
C VAL A 162 -15.94 -19.13 -15.51
N SER A 163 -15.71 -20.28 -16.14
CA SER A 163 -16.50 -20.72 -17.29
C SER A 163 -18.00 -20.94 -17.01
N PRO A 164 -18.40 -21.68 -15.95
CA PRO A 164 -19.81 -21.82 -15.57
C PRO A 164 -20.39 -20.50 -15.04
N ALA A 165 -19.62 -19.71 -14.30
CA ALA A 165 -20.06 -18.39 -13.85
C ALA A 165 -20.38 -17.48 -15.03
N LEU A 166 -19.49 -17.40 -16.03
CA LEU A 166 -19.70 -16.65 -17.27
C LEU A 166 -20.94 -17.16 -18.00
N PHE A 167 -21.09 -18.48 -18.15
CA PHE A 167 -22.24 -19.04 -18.86
C PHE A 167 -23.58 -18.70 -18.18
N SER A 168 -23.60 -18.60 -16.86
CA SER A 168 -24.78 -18.19 -16.08
C SER A 168 -25.21 -16.75 -16.36
N VAL A 169 -24.26 -15.83 -16.52
CA VAL A 169 -24.56 -14.38 -16.71
C VAL A 169 -24.57 -13.94 -18.17
N MET A 170 -23.86 -14.65 -19.04
CA MET A 170 -23.75 -14.37 -20.46
C MET A 170 -23.66 -15.71 -21.22
N PRO A 171 -24.79 -16.31 -21.62
CA PRO A 171 -24.76 -17.51 -22.44
C PRO A 171 -24.14 -17.21 -23.80
N ARG A 172 -23.58 -18.23 -24.47
CA ARG A 172 -22.92 -18.06 -25.79
C ARG A 172 -23.83 -17.41 -26.85
N THR A 173 -25.14 -17.65 -26.76
CA THR A 173 -26.13 -17.05 -27.65
C THR A 173 -26.25 -15.52 -27.50
N ALA A 174 -25.90 -14.97 -26.34
CA ALA A 174 -25.95 -13.53 -26.07
C ALA A 174 -24.74 -12.76 -26.66
N VAL A 175 -23.72 -13.47 -27.15
CA VAL A 175 -22.51 -12.84 -27.71
C VAL A 175 -22.82 -12.03 -28.96
N GLN A 176 -23.76 -12.50 -29.79
CA GLN A 176 -24.19 -11.77 -30.98
C GLN A 176 -24.77 -10.40 -30.60
N SER A 177 -25.68 -10.36 -29.62
CA SER A 177 -26.25 -9.12 -29.12
C SER A 177 -25.18 -8.20 -28.52
N PHE A 178 -24.23 -8.75 -27.76
CA PHE A 178 -23.09 -8.00 -27.24
C PHE A 178 -22.24 -7.36 -28.35
N CYS A 179 -22.01 -8.08 -29.45
CA CYS A 179 -21.21 -7.55 -30.57
C CYS A 179 -21.90 -6.38 -31.29
N SER A 180 -23.23 -6.30 -31.25
CA SER A 180 -24.00 -5.18 -31.83
C SER A 180 -24.04 -3.91 -30.97
N LEU A 181 -23.53 -3.96 -29.74
CA LEU A 181 -23.52 -2.81 -28.83
C LEU A 181 -22.48 -1.75 -29.23
N GLY A 182 -22.72 -0.50 -28.82
CA GLY A 182 -21.75 0.57 -28.95
C GLY A 182 -20.49 0.32 -28.13
N ILE A 183 -19.37 0.95 -28.50
CA ILE A 183 -18.07 0.77 -27.82
C ILE A 183 -18.18 1.04 -26.31
N ASN A 184 -18.84 2.13 -25.91
CA ASN A 184 -18.99 2.48 -24.50
C ASN A 184 -19.84 1.47 -23.74
N GLU A 185 -20.92 0.98 -24.36
CA GLU A 185 -21.81 -0.04 -23.78
C GLU A 185 -21.06 -1.36 -23.59
N LYS A 186 -20.27 -1.79 -24.59
CA LYS A 186 -19.40 -2.97 -24.50
C LYS A 186 -18.45 -2.86 -23.30
N VAL A 187 -17.79 -1.72 -23.13
CA VAL A 187 -16.87 -1.49 -22.01
C VAL A 187 -17.60 -1.57 -20.66
N CYS A 188 -18.77 -0.91 -20.54
CA CYS A 188 -19.59 -0.98 -19.32
C CYS A 188 -20.03 -2.41 -19.01
N HIS A 189 -20.58 -3.13 -19.99
CA HIS A 189 -20.99 -4.52 -19.81
C HIS A 189 -19.84 -5.43 -19.43
N LEU A 190 -18.65 -5.27 -20.02
CA LEU A 190 -17.48 -6.08 -19.64
C LEU A 190 -17.04 -5.81 -18.19
N ARG A 191 -17.10 -4.56 -17.73
CA ARG A 191 -16.79 -4.21 -16.33
C ARG A 191 -17.82 -4.80 -15.36
N GLU A 192 -19.11 -4.74 -15.72
CA GLU A 192 -20.18 -5.37 -14.94
C GLU A 192 -20.02 -6.89 -14.91
N LEU A 193 -19.72 -7.51 -16.05
CA LEU A 193 -19.49 -8.94 -16.19
C LEU A 193 -18.34 -9.43 -15.31
N VAL A 194 -17.24 -8.66 -15.28
CA VAL A 194 -16.11 -8.90 -14.37
C VAL A 194 -16.57 -8.94 -12.92
N SER A 195 -17.34 -7.93 -12.49
CA SER A 195 -17.85 -7.84 -11.11
C SER A 195 -18.83 -8.96 -10.78
N LEU A 196 -19.75 -9.30 -11.70
CA LEU A 196 -20.75 -10.35 -11.53
C LEU A 196 -20.10 -11.73 -11.43
N VAL A 197 -19.20 -12.07 -12.35
CA VAL A 197 -18.49 -13.36 -12.33
C VAL A 197 -17.63 -13.48 -11.08
N HIS A 198 -16.97 -12.39 -10.66
CA HIS A 198 -16.22 -12.39 -9.41
C HIS A 198 -17.13 -12.62 -8.20
N GLY A 199 -18.29 -11.96 -8.14
CA GLY A 199 -19.29 -12.15 -7.09
C GLY A 199 -19.84 -13.58 -7.02
N ILE A 200 -20.17 -14.18 -8.17
CA ILE A 200 -20.64 -15.58 -8.25
C ILE A 200 -19.56 -16.54 -7.72
N ARG A 201 -18.30 -16.32 -8.10
CA ARG A 201 -17.17 -17.13 -7.61
C ARG A 201 -16.98 -16.99 -6.11
N LEU A 202 -17.07 -15.78 -5.57
CA LEU A 202 -17.02 -15.53 -4.13
C LEU A 202 -18.15 -16.26 -3.41
N TYR A 203 -19.39 -16.12 -3.89
CA TYR A 203 -20.57 -16.75 -3.30
C TYR A 203 -20.44 -18.28 -3.23
N HIS A 204 -20.18 -18.94 -4.37
CA HIS A 204 -20.04 -20.41 -4.39
C HIS A 204 -18.83 -20.90 -3.61
N SER A 205 -17.77 -20.10 -3.51
CA SER A 205 -16.64 -20.42 -2.65
C SER A 205 -17.01 -20.38 -1.17
N THR A 206 -17.81 -19.41 -0.73
CA THR A 206 -18.30 -19.33 0.65
C THR A 206 -19.32 -20.42 0.99
N SER A 207 -20.20 -20.77 0.05
CA SER A 207 -21.20 -21.82 0.24
C SER A 207 -20.60 -23.23 0.23
N GLY A 208 -19.34 -23.38 -0.19
CA GLY A 208 -18.61 -24.65 -0.25
C GLY A 208 -18.79 -25.44 -1.54
N ASP A 209 -19.54 -24.90 -2.51
CA ASP A 209 -19.76 -25.53 -3.81
C ASP A 209 -18.48 -25.52 -4.66
N TRP A 210 -17.73 -24.41 -4.62
CA TRP A 210 -16.49 -24.22 -5.37
C TRP A 210 -15.30 -24.07 -4.42
N ARG A 211 -14.09 -24.39 -4.93
CA ARG A 211 -12.86 -24.29 -4.12
C ARG A 211 -12.43 -22.84 -3.85
N GLY A 212 -12.85 -21.90 -4.69
CA GLY A 212 -12.46 -20.49 -4.57
C GLY A 212 -11.00 -20.27 -4.97
N ALA A 213 -10.58 -20.87 -6.09
CA ALA A 213 -9.19 -20.84 -6.53
C ALA A 213 -8.66 -19.39 -6.62
N GLY A 214 -7.60 -19.11 -5.86
CA GLY A 214 -6.96 -17.79 -5.81
C GLY A 214 -7.73 -16.70 -5.05
N LEU A 215 -8.94 -16.97 -4.54
CA LEU A 215 -9.76 -16.02 -3.77
C LEU A 215 -9.48 -16.07 -2.26
N ASP A 216 -8.99 -17.21 -1.74
CA ASP A 216 -8.65 -17.44 -0.33
C ASP A 216 -9.70 -16.85 0.66
N VAL A 217 -10.96 -17.14 0.32
CA VAL A 217 -12.19 -16.59 0.92
C VAL A 217 -12.22 -16.82 2.43
N ASN A 218 -11.72 -17.97 2.89
CA ASN A 218 -11.59 -18.30 4.31
C ASN A 218 -10.63 -17.35 5.05
N LYS A 219 -9.52 -16.92 4.43
CA LYS A 219 -8.63 -15.93 5.06
C LYS A 219 -9.26 -14.54 5.18
N VAL A 220 -10.22 -14.19 4.33
CA VAL A 220 -10.83 -12.84 4.31
C VAL A 220 -12.09 -12.75 5.17
N ILE A 221 -12.92 -13.79 5.21
CA ILE A 221 -14.27 -13.72 5.81
C ILE A 221 -14.32 -14.23 7.25
N GLY A 222 -13.36 -15.04 7.68
CA GLY A 222 -13.31 -15.46 9.08
C GLY A 222 -12.61 -16.78 9.31
N ASP A 223 -11.33 -16.88 8.95
CA ASP A 223 -10.47 -17.73 9.72
C ASP A 223 -10.43 -17.16 11.15
N SER A 224 -10.76 -17.98 12.14
CA SER A 224 -10.70 -17.58 13.55
C SER A 224 -9.32 -17.02 13.90
N ASP A 225 -8.28 -17.50 13.22
CA ASP A 225 -6.91 -17.05 13.39
C ASP A 225 -6.63 -15.67 12.76
N ASN A 226 -7.36 -15.24 11.73
CA ASN A 226 -7.23 -13.89 11.19
C ASN A 226 -8.05 -12.87 11.97
N CYS A 227 -9.17 -13.27 12.59
CA CYS A 227 -9.85 -12.45 13.60
C CYS A 227 -8.92 -12.22 14.79
N ARG A 228 -8.29 -13.30 15.28
CA ARG A 228 -7.25 -13.21 16.34
C ARG A 228 -6.10 -12.29 15.94
N LYS A 229 -5.63 -12.32 14.69
CA LYS A 229 -4.59 -11.37 14.24
C LYS A 229 -5.07 -9.92 14.23
N ALA A 230 -6.33 -9.67 13.85
CA ALA A 230 -6.89 -8.31 13.93
C ALA A 230 -7.01 -7.85 15.38
N ASP A 231 -7.50 -8.71 16.27
CA ASP A 231 -7.58 -8.47 17.71
C ASP A 231 -6.18 -8.28 18.34
N ASP A 232 -5.19 -9.05 17.91
CA ASP A 232 -3.78 -8.92 18.31
C ASP A 232 -3.19 -7.59 17.84
N VAL A 233 -3.52 -7.15 16.62
CA VAL A 233 -3.12 -5.84 16.10
C VAL A 233 -3.79 -4.72 16.90
N GLU A 234 -5.06 -4.87 17.27
CA GLU A 234 -5.80 -3.92 18.10
C GLU A 234 -5.23 -3.85 19.53
N ALA A 235 -4.86 -4.99 20.12
CA ALA A 235 -4.18 -5.05 21.41
C ALA A 235 -2.80 -4.36 21.35
N ARG A 236 -2.02 -4.59 20.29
CA ARG A 236 -0.74 -3.91 20.04
C ARG A 236 -0.90 -2.42 19.79
N LEU A 237 -1.98 -2.00 19.11
CA LEU A 237 -2.35 -0.59 18.98
C LEU A 237 -2.62 0.02 20.36
N GLY A 238 -3.37 -0.67 21.23
CA GLY A 238 -3.58 -0.23 22.61
C GLY A 238 -2.28 -0.05 23.40
N GLU A 239 -1.35 -0.99 23.27
CA GLU A 239 -0.01 -0.88 23.88
C GLU A 239 0.78 0.31 23.30
N MET A 240 0.75 0.49 21.98
CA MET A 240 1.40 1.61 21.30
C MET A 240 0.81 2.95 21.76
N ASN A 241 -0.51 3.03 21.92
CA ASN A 241 -1.21 4.22 22.42
C ASN A 241 -0.76 4.56 23.85
N GLY A 242 -0.62 3.55 24.70
CA GLY A 242 -0.05 3.71 26.04
C GLY A 242 1.37 4.29 25.99
N LYS A 243 2.23 3.78 25.10
CA LYS A 243 3.61 4.28 24.92
C LYS A 243 3.65 5.70 24.35
N ILE A 244 2.81 6.01 23.36
CA ILE A 244 2.66 7.37 22.79
C ILE A 244 2.23 8.36 23.88
N ALA A 245 1.25 7.99 24.71
CA ALA A 245 0.80 8.83 25.82
C ALA A 245 1.92 9.08 26.85
N GLN A 246 2.65 8.03 27.24
CA GLN A 246 3.79 8.15 28.15
C GLN A 246 4.91 9.03 27.59
N LEU A 247 5.25 8.86 26.31
CA LEU A 247 6.25 9.69 25.61
C LEU A 247 5.79 11.14 25.50
N GLY A 248 4.52 11.38 25.18
CA GLY A 248 3.93 12.71 25.12
C GLY A 248 3.96 13.42 26.47
N GLU A 249 3.57 12.71 27.55
CA GLU A 249 3.64 13.24 28.90
C GLU A 249 5.09 13.53 29.32
N HIS A 250 6.00 12.59 29.09
CA HIS A 250 7.43 12.77 29.39
C HIS A 250 7.99 14.00 28.67
N THR A 251 7.73 14.13 27.37
CA THR A 251 8.12 15.28 26.57
C THR A 251 7.51 16.58 27.08
N GLY A 252 6.24 16.55 27.52
CA GLY A 252 5.55 17.68 28.14
C GLY A 252 6.21 18.12 29.45
N ARG A 253 6.52 17.16 30.34
CA ARG A 253 7.23 17.41 31.61
C ARG A 253 8.61 18.01 31.37
N LEU A 254 9.39 17.45 30.44
CA LEU A 254 10.71 17.97 30.06
C LEU A 254 10.62 19.41 29.52
N ARG A 255 9.60 19.72 28.70
CA ARG A 255 9.37 21.08 28.19
C ARG A 255 9.04 22.06 29.32
N ILE A 256 8.19 21.68 30.27
CA ILE A 256 7.83 22.52 31.41
C ILE A 256 9.06 22.77 32.30
N ALA A 257 9.83 21.72 32.62
CA ALA A 257 11.07 21.84 33.38
C ALA A 257 12.08 22.78 32.69
N SER A 258 12.21 22.71 31.36
CA SER A 258 13.06 23.63 30.58
C SER A 258 12.55 25.08 30.59
N LEU A 259 11.24 25.30 30.62
CA LEU A 259 10.66 26.65 30.67
C LEU A 259 10.79 27.28 32.06
N LEU A 260 10.62 26.49 33.12
CA LEU A 260 10.74 26.95 34.51
C LEU A 260 12.20 27.29 34.85
N SER A 261 13.16 26.45 34.44
CA SER A 261 14.61 26.72 34.60
C SER A 261 15.09 27.97 33.85
N LYS A 262 14.38 28.43 32.81
CA LYS A 262 14.67 29.69 32.11
C LYS A 262 14.06 30.93 32.78
N LYS A 263 12.99 30.75 33.58
CA LYS A 263 12.19 31.85 34.14
C LYS A 263 12.70 32.29 35.51
N GLU A 264 13.22 31.35 36.28
CA GLU A 264 13.95 31.63 37.51
C GLU A 264 15.40 31.91 37.13
N GLY A 265 15.81 33.18 37.11
CA GLY A 265 17.15 33.63 36.68
C GLY A 265 18.31 33.19 37.59
N GLY A 266 18.31 31.97 38.12
CA GLY A 266 19.35 31.46 39.00
C GLY A 266 19.40 29.93 39.02
N GLY A 267 20.54 29.37 38.62
CA GLY A 267 21.09 28.14 39.21
C GLY A 267 20.30 26.84 39.08
N GLY A 268 19.50 26.63 38.04
CA GLY A 268 19.01 25.28 37.73
C GLY A 268 20.08 24.47 36.97
N ASP A 269 20.23 23.18 37.28
CA ASP A 269 21.24 22.16 36.87
C ASP A 269 21.72 22.11 35.38
N PHE A 270 21.24 22.98 34.50
CA PHE A 270 21.76 23.15 33.14
C PHE A 270 22.91 24.17 33.14
N GLU A 271 24.07 23.74 33.61
CA GLU A 271 25.27 24.58 33.77
C GLU A 271 25.91 25.07 32.45
N SER A 272 25.47 24.60 31.27
CA SER A 272 26.03 25.04 29.98
C SER A 272 25.03 25.18 28.81
N PRO A 273 25.25 26.14 27.88
CA PRO A 273 24.49 26.26 26.63
C PRO A 273 24.46 24.98 25.78
N LYS A 274 25.50 24.14 25.91
CA LYS A 274 25.59 22.83 25.23
C LYS A 274 24.57 21.83 25.77
N GLN A 275 24.35 21.78 27.08
CA GLN A 275 23.34 20.89 27.69
C GLN A 275 21.92 21.31 27.29
N LEU A 276 21.65 22.62 27.19
CA LEU A 276 20.37 23.14 26.68
C LEU A 276 20.13 22.77 25.21
N SER A 277 21.17 22.85 24.37
CA SER A 277 21.09 22.44 22.96
C SER A 277 20.85 20.93 22.81
N GLN A 278 21.54 20.12 23.61
CA GLN A 278 21.35 18.67 23.64
C GLN A 278 19.91 18.30 24.05
N PHE A 279 19.42 18.92 25.12
CA PHE A 279 18.07 18.68 25.62
C PHE A 279 16.98 19.11 24.64
N ALA A 280 17.20 20.22 23.92
CA ALA A 280 16.31 20.65 22.84
C ALA A 280 16.28 19.63 21.68
N ALA A 281 17.44 19.04 21.34
CA ALA A 281 17.53 18.00 20.33
C ALA A 281 16.84 16.70 20.78
N ASP A 282 16.98 16.31 22.06
CA ASP A 282 16.27 15.16 22.65
C ASP A 282 14.75 15.33 22.59
N ILE A 283 14.24 16.51 22.99
CA ILE A 283 12.81 16.82 22.88
C ILE A 283 12.34 16.77 21.43
N CYS A 284 13.16 17.26 20.49
CA CYS A 284 12.84 17.23 19.06
C CYS A 284 12.72 15.79 18.56
N TYR A 285 13.69 14.95 18.90
CA TYR A 285 13.70 13.52 18.57
C TYR A 285 12.45 12.81 19.10
N LEU A 286 12.15 12.98 20.40
CA LEU A 286 11.00 12.34 21.03
C LEU A 286 9.66 12.79 20.43
N ARG A 287 9.53 14.08 20.08
CA ARG A 287 8.36 14.59 19.35
C ARG A 287 8.23 13.95 17.97
N GLN A 288 9.32 13.86 17.23
CA GLN A 288 9.32 13.25 15.90
C GLN A 288 8.92 11.77 15.96
N CYS A 289 9.45 11.01 16.92
CA CYS A 289 9.02 9.64 17.21
C CYS A 289 7.53 9.55 17.48
N THR A 290 7.01 10.44 18.34
CA THR A 290 5.60 10.47 18.71
C THR A 290 4.70 10.69 17.49
N VAL A 291 5.03 11.68 16.64
CA VAL A 291 4.27 12.00 15.43
C VAL A 291 4.26 10.83 14.44
N TYR A 292 5.40 10.17 14.24
CA TYR A 292 5.47 9.02 13.32
C TYR A 292 4.71 7.81 13.83
N LEU A 293 4.77 7.52 15.14
CA LEU A 293 3.97 6.47 15.74
C LEU A 293 2.47 6.76 15.62
N GLN A 294 2.05 8.01 15.85
CA GLN A 294 0.66 8.44 15.64
C GLN A 294 0.21 8.30 14.18
N SER A 295 1.05 8.71 13.22
CA SER A 295 0.74 8.54 11.80
C SER A 295 0.53 7.07 11.41
N ILE A 296 1.41 6.16 11.89
CA ILE A 296 1.26 4.72 11.65
C ILE A 296 -0.01 4.20 12.33
N GLN A 297 -0.28 4.63 13.56
CA GLN A 297 -1.48 4.25 14.30
C GLN A 297 -2.75 4.59 13.50
N GLU A 298 -2.87 5.83 13.01
CA GLU A 298 -4.02 6.29 12.23
C GLU A 298 -4.19 5.48 10.93
N ASP A 299 -3.09 5.14 10.26
CA ASP A 299 -3.13 4.30 9.05
C ASP A 299 -3.62 2.88 9.36
N ILE A 300 -3.16 2.27 10.46
CA ILE A 300 -3.61 0.93 10.88
C ILE A 300 -5.08 0.97 11.32
N GLU A 301 -5.50 1.97 12.10
CA GLU A 301 -6.90 2.14 12.50
C GLU A 301 -7.82 2.31 11.29
N ARG A 302 -7.41 3.12 10.31
CA ARG A 302 -8.13 3.26 9.03
C ARG A 302 -8.19 1.93 8.27
N ALA A 303 -7.12 1.15 8.26
CA ALA A 303 -7.10 -0.17 7.62
C ALA A 303 -8.01 -1.19 8.32
N LEU A 304 -7.99 -1.24 9.65
CA LEU A 304 -8.88 -2.09 10.46
C LEU A 304 -10.34 -1.71 10.26
N ALA A 305 -10.68 -0.41 10.31
CA ALA A 305 -12.04 0.06 10.07
C ALA A 305 -12.55 -0.34 8.67
N ARG A 306 -11.70 -0.21 7.64
CA ARG A 306 -12.03 -0.68 6.27
C ARG A 306 -12.22 -2.19 6.21
N LEU A 307 -11.37 -2.96 6.90
CA LEU A 307 -11.48 -4.42 6.96
C LEU A 307 -12.80 -4.85 7.59
N TYR A 308 -13.14 -4.30 8.77
CA TYR A 308 -14.39 -4.59 9.46
C TYR A 308 -15.61 -4.20 8.63
N ASN A 309 -15.61 -3.00 8.05
CA ASN A 309 -16.72 -2.56 7.19
C ASN A 309 -16.90 -3.48 5.97
N SER A 310 -15.80 -3.83 5.29
CA SER A 310 -15.85 -4.74 4.13
C SER A 310 -16.38 -6.12 4.51
N ARG A 311 -15.99 -6.64 5.69
CA ARG A 311 -16.46 -7.92 6.21
C ARG A 311 -17.94 -7.90 6.55
N THR A 312 -18.42 -6.85 7.21
CA THR A 312 -19.84 -6.68 7.54
C THR A 312 -20.67 -6.57 6.26
N GLN A 313 -20.27 -5.71 5.32
CA GLN A 313 -20.94 -5.58 4.02
C GLN A 313 -20.98 -6.90 3.27
N PHE A 314 -19.86 -7.63 3.24
CA PHE A 314 -19.82 -8.94 2.60
C PHE A 314 -20.80 -9.93 3.26
N ALA A 315 -20.82 -10.01 4.59
CA ALA A 315 -21.74 -10.89 5.31
C ALA A 315 -23.22 -10.51 5.09
N GLU A 316 -23.54 -9.22 5.01
CA GLU A 316 -24.88 -8.73 4.67
C GLU A 316 -25.27 -9.10 3.23
N CYS A 317 -24.37 -8.88 2.27
CA CYS A 317 -24.59 -9.28 0.88
C CYS A 317 -24.84 -10.78 0.74
N MET A 318 -24.05 -11.62 1.43
CA MET A 318 -24.25 -13.07 1.44
C MET A 318 -25.64 -13.45 1.96
N LYS A 319 -26.07 -12.87 3.09
CA LYS A 319 -27.43 -13.11 3.62
C LYS A 319 -28.52 -12.68 2.65
N LEU A 320 -28.36 -11.54 1.97
CA LEU A 320 -29.32 -11.06 0.97
C LEU A 320 -29.41 -12.01 -0.22
N ILE A 321 -28.28 -12.54 -0.69
CA ILE A 321 -28.25 -13.53 -1.77
C ILE A 321 -28.94 -14.82 -1.32
N ASP A 322 -28.66 -15.32 -0.11
CA ASP A 322 -29.29 -16.53 0.42
C ASP A 322 -30.81 -16.40 0.54
N VAL A 323 -31.30 -15.25 1.02
CA VAL A 323 -32.74 -14.95 1.06
C VAL A 323 -33.32 -14.89 -0.36
N GLY A 324 -32.62 -14.26 -1.30
CA GLY A 324 -33.06 -14.15 -2.69
C GLY A 324 -33.11 -15.49 -3.43
N ILE A 325 -32.15 -16.38 -3.19
CA ILE A 325 -32.11 -17.73 -3.76
C ILE A 325 -33.17 -18.61 -3.10
N GLY A 326 -33.28 -18.56 -1.76
CA GLY A 326 -34.29 -19.27 -0.98
C GLY A 326 -35.73 -18.92 -1.41
N ALA A 327 -36.00 -17.64 -1.69
CA ALA A 327 -37.29 -17.19 -2.21
C ALA A 327 -37.60 -17.69 -3.62
N ARG A 328 -36.58 -17.90 -4.47
CA ARG A 328 -36.75 -18.47 -5.83
C ARG A 328 -36.95 -19.99 -5.82
N THR A 329 -36.39 -20.70 -4.85
CA THR A 329 -36.61 -22.15 -4.69
C THR A 329 -38.00 -22.52 -4.18
N VAL A 330 -38.75 -21.57 -3.60
CA VAL A 330 -40.11 -21.79 -3.06
C VAL A 330 -41.22 -21.55 -4.10
N VAL A 331 -40.88 -21.17 -5.34
CA VAL A 331 -41.85 -21.27 -6.46
C VAL A 331 -41.90 -22.73 -6.92
N SER A 332 -42.52 -23.56 -6.09
CA SER A 332 -42.98 -24.89 -6.43
C SER A 332 -43.86 -24.77 -7.68
N LYS A 333 -43.62 -25.65 -8.66
CA LYS A 333 -44.55 -25.87 -9.76
C LYS A 333 -45.88 -26.31 -9.17
N GLU A 334 -46.81 -25.38 -9.00
CA GLU A 334 -48.22 -25.73 -8.85
C GLU A 334 -48.76 -26.05 -10.23
N GLU A 335 -49.33 -27.25 -10.31
CA GLU A 335 -50.07 -27.83 -11.44
C GLU A 335 -51.30 -27.00 -11.83
#